data_AF-K6A4F1-F1
#
_entry.id   AF-K6A4F1-F1
#
_cell.length_a   1.000
_cell.length_b   1.000
_cell.length_c   1.000
_cell.angle_alpha   90.00
_cell.angle_beta   90.00
_cell.angle_gamma   90.00
#
_symmetry.space_group_name_H-M   'P 1'
#
loop_
_entity.id
_entity.type
_entity.pdbx_description
1 polymer ?
#
loop_
_entity_poly.entity_id
_entity_poly.type
_entity_poly.pdbx_seq_one_letter_code
_entity_poly.pdbx_strand_id
1 'polypeptide(L)'
;MGVSIRDAEVTNGGKLVGGDDNSVHIKTETHNHPVTQTKLSVLFDSLKRKFEQEEQTDCISEELKFYQTDRDTIGLEQKLKDGDLEYLFEDASLLKEAYARKLYRYQLYEPAQEIHTYILGIICNKFRWLIYPLIKKSTPQEEIARLISSEIIDPIMKIIMEQGCNDIMGLTYRDIEGMIYFLTGRCHIKWKL
;
A
#
# COMPACT_ATOMS: atom_id res chain seq x y z
N MET A 1 -10.12 40.54 52.41
CA MET A 1 -9.81 41.72 51.56
C MET A 1 -8.32 41.63 51.24
N GLY A 2 -7.84 41.61 50.01
CA GLY A 2 -8.46 41.69 48.69
C GLY A 2 -7.37 41.53 47.61
N VAL A 3 -7.79 40.96 46.47
CA VAL A 3 -7.46 41.31 45.08
C VAL A 3 -6.02 41.12 44.52
N SER A 4 -5.99 40.25 43.50
CA SER A 4 -5.12 40.07 42.31
C SER A 4 -4.38 41.30 41.78
N ILE A 5 -3.19 41.13 41.17
CA ILE A 5 -2.87 41.42 39.74
C ILE A 5 -1.61 40.61 39.33
N ARG A 6 -1.67 40.01 38.12
CA ARG A 6 -0.57 39.40 37.36
C ARG A 6 0.07 40.50 36.50
N ASP A 7 1.39 40.51 36.34
CA ASP A 7 2.02 41.17 35.19
C ASP A 7 3.17 40.33 34.62
N ALA A 8 3.17 40.27 33.29
CA ALA A 8 3.98 39.43 32.45
C ALA A 8 5.29 40.15 32.06
N GLU A 9 6.42 39.45 32.12
CA GLU A 9 7.64 39.91 31.46
C GLU A 9 7.57 39.56 29.96
N VAL A 10 7.27 40.57 29.17
CA VAL A 10 7.38 40.57 27.71
C VAL A 10 8.84 40.83 27.36
N THR A 11 9.59 39.79 26.94
CA THR A 11 10.89 39.99 26.28
C THR A 11 10.64 40.39 24.82
N ASN A 12 10.31 41.66 24.61
CA ASN A 12 10.32 42.26 23.27
C ASN A 12 11.79 42.48 22.87
N GLY A 13 12.30 41.61 22.00
CA GLY A 13 13.53 41.84 21.24
C GLY A 13 13.34 42.99 20.26
N GLY A 14 13.33 44.22 20.78
CA GLY A 14 13.25 45.43 19.97
C GLY A 14 14.59 45.71 19.29
N LYS A 15 14.63 45.59 17.96
CA LYS A 15 15.74 46.06 17.12
C LYS A 15 15.74 47.59 17.15
N LEU A 16 16.77 48.21 17.74
CA LEU A 16 16.99 49.66 17.66
C LEU A 16 17.83 49.95 16.40
N VAL A 17 17.29 50.68 15.43
CA VAL A 17 17.99 51.05 14.18
C VAL A 17 17.93 52.56 13.98
N GLY A 18 19.09 53.19 13.80
CA GLY A 18 19.26 54.63 13.55
C GLY A 18 19.50 54.96 12.07
N GLY A 19 18.73 54.35 11.17
CA GLY A 19 18.80 54.52 9.70
C GLY A 19 17.73 53.68 8.98
N ASP A 20 17.50 53.92 7.68
CA ASP A 20 16.49 53.20 6.88
C ASP A 20 16.78 51.70 6.83
N ASP A 21 15.93 50.90 7.49
CA ASP A 21 16.02 49.44 7.57
C ASP A 21 15.14 48.83 6.47
N ASN A 22 15.75 48.25 5.44
CA ASN A 22 15.04 47.61 4.32
C ASN A 22 14.81 46.10 4.57
N SER A 23 14.47 45.73 5.81
CA SER A 23 14.24 44.34 6.17
C SER A 23 12.93 43.83 5.59
N VAL A 24 13.02 42.96 4.58
CA VAL A 24 11.87 42.23 4.02
C VAL A 24 11.41 41.20 5.05
N HIS A 25 10.31 41.49 5.74
CA HIS A 25 9.59 40.49 6.52
C HIS A 25 8.93 39.48 5.57
N ILE A 26 9.62 38.38 5.28
CA ILE A 26 8.99 37.23 4.65
C ILE A 26 8.05 36.62 5.70
N LYS A 27 6.77 36.95 5.62
CA LYS A 27 5.72 36.19 6.31
C LYS A 27 5.70 34.81 5.67
N THR A 28 6.38 33.84 6.27
CA THR A 28 6.19 32.44 5.91
C THR A 28 4.79 32.06 6.37
N GLU A 29 3.79 32.27 5.51
CA GLU A 29 2.46 31.72 5.73
C GLU A 29 2.57 30.20 5.61
N THR A 30 2.79 29.54 6.74
CA THR A 30 2.56 28.09 6.88
C THR A 30 1.10 27.84 6.60
N HIS A 31 0.79 27.52 5.35
CA HIS A 31 -0.48 26.96 4.95
C HIS A 31 -0.54 25.56 5.57
N ASN A 32 -1.04 25.47 6.81
CA ASN A 32 -1.46 24.22 7.41
C ASN A 32 -2.66 23.71 6.62
N HIS A 33 -2.40 23.06 5.48
CA HIS A 33 -3.41 22.25 4.83
C HIS A 33 -3.80 21.14 5.81
N PRO A 34 -5.09 21.00 6.18
CA PRO A 34 -5.51 19.84 6.93
C PRO A 34 -5.15 18.62 6.09
N VAL A 35 -4.32 17.73 6.64
CA VAL A 35 -4.04 16.44 6.01
C VAL A 35 -5.38 15.72 5.92
N THR A 36 -5.96 15.67 4.72
CA THR A 36 -7.18 14.90 4.48
C THR A 36 -6.81 13.43 4.69
N GLN A 37 -7.09 12.90 5.88
CA GLN A 37 -6.78 11.51 6.20
C GLN A 37 -7.60 10.60 5.29
N THR A 38 -6.92 9.86 4.42
CA THR A 38 -7.55 8.85 3.58
C THR A 38 -7.76 7.56 4.38
N LYS A 39 -8.71 6.72 3.95
CA LYS A 39 -8.96 5.42 4.60
C LYS A 39 -7.68 4.59 4.73
N LEU A 40 -6.86 4.53 3.67
CA LEU A 40 -5.64 3.72 3.68
C LEU A 40 -4.56 4.30 4.61
N SER A 41 -4.43 5.63 4.68
CA SER A 41 -3.51 6.29 5.62
C SER A 41 -3.90 5.99 7.07
N VAL A 42 -5.19 6.04 7.40
CA VAL A 42 -5.69 5.67 8.73
C VAL A 42 -5.36 4.21 9.07
N LEU A 43 -5.44 3.29 8.09
CA LEU A 43 -5.09 1.88 8.31
C LEU A 43 -3.59 1.70 8.57
N PHE A 44 -2.71 2.35 7.82
CA PHE A 44 -1.27 2.28 8.06
C PHE A 44 -0.88 2.85 9.43
N ASP A 45 -1.47 3.98 9.82
CA ASP A 45 -1.25 4.58 11.15
C ASP A 45 -1.76 3.66 12.28
N SER A 46 -2.92 3.04 12.07
CA SER A 46 -3.51 2.10 13.03
C SER A 46 -2.68 0.82 13.14
N LEU A 47 -2.14 0.33 12.02
CA LEU A 47 -1.26 -0.82 11.98
C LEU A 47 0.01 -0.57 12.80
N LYS A 48 0.67 0.57 12.57
CA LYS A 48 1.87 0.95 13.32
C LYS A 48 1.62 0.95 14.83
N ARG A 49 0.53 1.58 15.26
CA ARG A 49 0.15 1.63 16.69
C ARG A 49 -0.07 0.24 17.27
N LYS A 50 -0.89 -0.59 16.62
CA LYS A 50 -1.17 -1.95 17.08
C LYS A 50 0.08 -2.83 17.11
N PHE A 51 0.99 -2.65 16.15
CA PHE A 51 2.26 -3.36 16.10
C PHE A 51 3.19 -2.95 17.26
N GLU A 52 3.30 -1.66 17.56
CA GLU A 52 4.09 -1.14 18.70
C GLU A 52 3.53 -1.60 20.06
N GLN A 53 2.22 -1.82 20.13
CA GLN A 53 1.51 -2.32 21.32
C GLN A 53 1.43 -3.85 21.38
N GLU A 54 1.93 -4.55 20.37
CA GLU A 54 1.78 -6.00 20.19
C GLU A 54 0.32 -6.49 20.28
N GLU A 55 -0.64 -5.63 19.89
CA GLU A 55 -2.07 -5.91 19.91
C GLU A 55 -2.48 -6.70 18.66
N GLN A 56 -2.47 -8.02 18.81
CA GLN A 56 -2.89 -8.96 17.77
C GLN A 56 -4.35 -9.40 17.96
N THR A 57 -5.00 -9.77 16.86
CA THR A 57 -6.29 -10.46 16.86
C THR A 57 -6.09 -11.96 16.81
N ASP A 58 -7.00 -12.70 17.43
CA ASP A 58 -7.00 -14.17 17.46
C ASP A 58 -7.45 -14.80 16.13
N CYS A 59 -8.02 -14.00 15.22
CA CYS A 59 -8.60 -14.51 13.99
C CYS A 59 -8.21 -13.70 12.75
N ILE A 60 -8.13 -14.42 11.63
CA ILE A 60 -8.04 -13.85 10.28
C ILE A 60 -9.46 -13.53 9.81
N SER A 61 -9.67 -12.35 9.24
CA SER A 61 -10.94 -11.89 8.68
C SER A 61 -11.39 -12.79 7.54
N GLU A 62 -12.70 -12.89 7.34
CA GLU A 62 -13.27 -13.69 6.25
C GLU A 62 -12.84 -13.13 4.88
N GLU A 63 -12.67 -11.82 4.77
CA GLU A 63 -12.21 -11.16 3.56
C GLU A 63 -10.76 -11.54 3.20
N LEU A 64 -9.85 -11.62 4.17
CA LEU A 64 -8.49 -12.07 3.89
C LEU A 64 -8.44 -13.58 3.63
N LYS A 65 -9.19 -14.36 4.42
CA LYS A 65 -9.32 -15.82 4.21
C LYS A 65 -9.80 -16.16 2.81
N PHE A 66 -10.73 -15.37 2.26
CA PHE A 66 -11.21 -15.54 0.90
C PHE A 66 -10.06 -15.57 -0.12
N TYR A 67 -9.05 -14.71 0.02
CA TYR A 67 -7.88 -14.67 -0.86
C TYR A 67 -6.79 -15.69 -0.51
N GLN A 68 -6.76 -16.19 0.73
CA GLN A 68 -5.83 -17.23 1.16
C GLN A 68 -6.30 -18.64 0.76
N THR A 69 -7.58 -18.80 0.41
CA THR A 69 -8.18 -20.10 0.06
C THR A 69 -7.81 -20.51 -1.36
N ASP A 70 -7.30 -21.74 -1.52
CA ASP A 70 -7.06 -22.34 -2.82
C ASP A 70 -8.38 -22.71 -3.52
N ARG A 71 -8.56 -22.29 -4.78
CA ARG A 71 -9.77 -22.60 -5.57
C ARG A 71 -9.62 -23.78 -6.51
N ASP A 72 -8.41 -24.28 -6.67
CA ASP A 72 -8.09 -25.46 -7.47
C ASP A 72 -6.85 -26.17 -6.91
N THR A 73 -6.51 -27.31 -7.51
CA THR A 73 -5.34 -28.10 -7.14
C THR A 73 -4.16 -27.87 -8.10
N ILE A 74 -4.28 -26.91 -9.02
CA ILE A 74 -3.29 -26.69 -10.08
C ILE A 74 -2.18 -25.77 -9.55
N GLY A 75 -0.94 -26.22 -9.65
CA GLY A 75 0.23 -25.47 -9.21
C GLY A 75 0.47 -24.19 -10.01
N LEU A 76 1.26 -23.27 -9.46
CA LEU A 76 1.64 -22.02 -10.11
C LEU A 76 2.36 -22.26 -11.45
N GLU A 77 3.28 -23.23 -11.49
CA GLU A 77 4.05 -23.59 -12.70
C GLU A 77 3.13 -23.91 -13.87
N GLN A 78 2.18 -24.83 -13.67
CA GLN A 78 1.24 -25.22 -14.72
C GLN A 78 0.34 -24.06 -15.16
N LYS A 79 -0.10 -23.19 -14.24
CA LYS A 79 -0.91 -22.01 -14.57
C LYS A 79 -0.15 -21.00 -15.42
N LEU A 80 1.14 -20.82 -15.17
CA LEU A 80 1.99 -19.94 -15.99
C LEU A 80 2.24 -20.58 -17.35
N LYS A 81 2.53 -21.88 -17.39
CA LYS A 81 2.68 -22.64 -18.63
C LYS A 81 1.44 -22.57 -19.51
N ASP A 82 0.25 -22.70 -18.92
CA ASP A 82 -1.02 -22.57 -19.63
C ASP A 82 -1.23 -21.19 -20.26
N GLY A 83 -0.59 -20.15 -19.72
CA GLY A 83 -0.59 -18.79 -20.25
C GLY A 83 0.64 -18.43 -21.09
N ASP A 84 1.46 -19.41 -21.48
CA ASP A 84 2.74 -19.23 -22.18
C ASP A 84 3.78 -18.39 -21.40
N LEU A 85 3.71 -18.37 -20.07
CA LEU A 85 4.56 -17.59 -19.15
C LEU A 85 5.54 -18.47 -18.34
N GLU A 86 5.85 -19.67 -18.82
CA GLU A 86 6.72 -20.64 -18.13
C GLU A 86 8.11 -20.05 -17.79
N TYR A 87 8.61 -19.15 -18.63
CA TYR A 87 9.90 -18.47 -18.42
C TYR A 87 9.95 -17.60 -17.15
N LEU A 88 8.79 -17.20 -16.60
CA LEU A 88 8.69 -16.41 -15.36
C LEU A 88 8.66 -17.28 -14.11
N PHE A 89 8.64 -18.60 -14.23
CA PHE A 89 8.29 -19.48 -13.11
C PHE A 89 9.21 -19.31 -11.90
N GLU A 90 10.54 -19.26 -12.10
CA GLU A 90 11.50 -19.14 -11.00
C GLU A 90 11.26 -17.85 -10.20
N ASP A 91 11.21 -16.70 -10.89
CA ASP A 91 10.95 -15.41 -10.28
C ASP A 91 9.56 -15.37 -9.64
N ALA A 92 8.53 -15.83 -10.35
CA ALA A 92 7.15 -15.85 -9.86
C ALA A 92 7.01 -16.65 -8.57
N SER A 93 7.71 -17.78 -8.47
CA SER A 93 7.72 -18.61 -7.27
C SER A 93 8.38 -17.87 -6.08
N LEU A 94 9.55 -17.28 -6.30
CA LEU A 94 10.28 -16.51 -5.28
C LEU A 94 9.48 -15.30 -4.79
N LEU A 95 8.83 -14.58 -5.71
CA LEU A 95 8.01 -13.40 -5.41
C LEU A 95 6.75 -13.78 -4.64
N LYS A 96 6.06 -14.84 -5.08
CA LYS A 96 4.90 -15.41 -4.37
C LYS A 96 5.26 -15.76 -2.93
N GLU A 97 6.35 -16.49 -2.72
CA GLU A 97 6.77 -16.92 -1.39
C GLU A 97 7.18 -15.74 -0.50
N ALA A 98 7.90 -14.77 -1.07
CA ALA A 98 8.31 -13.57 -0.34
C ALA A 98 7.11 -12.78 0.17
N TYR A 99 6.12 -12.56 -0.70
CA TYR A 99 4.88 -11.92 -0.30
C TYR A 99 4.12 -12.77 0.73
N ALA A 100 3.98 -14.08 0.53
CA ALA A 100 3.29 -14.95 1.48
C ALA A 100 3.92 -14.89 2.89
N ARG A 101 5.25 -14.91 2.99
CA ARG A 101 5.97 -14.74 4.27
C ARG A 101 5.67 -13.39 4.92
N LYS A 102 5.62 -12.32 4.14
CA LYS A 102 5.26 -10.98 4.64
C LYS A 102 3.81 -10.95 5.13
N LEU A 103 2.87 -11.48 4.35
CA LEU A 103 1.47 -11.61 4.75
C LEU A 103 1.35 -12.36 6.09
N TYR A 104 1.98 -13.53 6.22
CA TYR A 104 1.91 -14.33 7.45
C TYR A 104 2.51 -13.63 8.67
N ARG A 105 3.49 -12.74 8.49
CA ARG A 105 4.06 -11.94 9.58
C ARG A 105 3.07 -10.93 10.16
N TYR A 106 2.22 -10.34 9.32
CA TYR A 106 1.32 -9.26 9.74
C TYR A 106 -0.17 -9.65 9.79
N GLN A 107 -0.54 -10.85 9.33
CA GLN A 107 -1.95 -11.26 9.23
C GLN A 107 -2.70 -11.31 10.57
N LEU A 108 -2.02 -11.28 11.72
CA LEU A 108 -2.67 -11.21 13.03
C LEU A 108 -2.92 -9.77 13.50
N TYR A 109 -2.65 -8.76 12.67
CA TYR A 109 -3.04 -7.38 12.92
C TYR A 109 -4.22 -7.01 12.02
N GLU A 110 -5.36 -6.69 12.60
CA GLU A 110 -6.58 -6.36 11.86
C GLU A 110 -6.38 -5.28 10.77
N PRO A 111 -5.67 -4.16 11.02
CA PRO A 111 -5.43 -3.17 9.96
C PRO A 111 -4.55 -3.70 8.81
N ALA A 112 -3.60 -4.61 9.09
CA ALA A 112 -2.80 -5.25 8.04
C ALA A 112 -3.66 -6.19 7.18
N GLN A 113 -4.60 -6.91 7.80
CA GLN A 113 -5.54 -7.74 7.06
C GLN A 113 -6.39 -6.90 6.10
N GLU A 114 -6.88 -5.74 6.56
CA GLU A 114 -7.62 -4.80 5.71
C GLU A 114 -6.76 -4.24 4.56
N ILE A 115 -5.52 -3.83 4.83
CA ILE A 115 -4.60 -3.31 3.80
C ILE A 115 -4.33 -4.37 2.74
N HIS A 116 -3.98 -5.59 3.15
CA HIS A 116 -3.74 -6.69 2.21
C HIS A 116 -4.99 -7.02 1.39
N THR A 117 -6.15 -7.14 2.04
CA THR A 117 -7.43 -7.39 1.36
C THR A 117 -7.74 -6.31 0.34
N TYR A 118 -7.53 -5.05 0.70
CA TYR A 118 -7.77 -3.91 -0.18
C TYR A 118 -6.91 -3.98 -1.45
N ILE A 119 -5.60 -4.21 -1.31
CA ILE A 119 -4.69 -4.28 -2.44
C ILE A 119 -4.98 -5.52 -3.31
N LEU A 120 -5.17 -6.70 -2.70
CA LEU A 120 -5.53 -7.92 -3.42
C LEU A 120 -6.85 -7.74 -4.20
N GLY A 121 -7.81 -7.04 -3.62
CA GLY A 121 -9.07 -6.66 -4.26
C GLY A 121 -8.89 -5.78 -5.49
N ILE A 122 -8.03 -4.76 -5.41
CA ILE A 122 -7.69 -3.90 -6.55
C ILE A 122 -7.09 -4.74 -7.68
N ILE A 123 -6.10 -5.58 -7.37
CA ILE A 123 -5.44 -6.44 -8.36
C ILE A 123 -6.46 -7.34 -9.04
N CYS A 124 -7.29 -8.07 -8.28
CA CYS A 124 -8.33 -8.93 -8.84
C CYS A 124 -9.33 -8.17 -9.72
N ASN A 125 -9.73 -6.96 -9.31
CA ASN A 125 -10.65 -6.13 -10.08
C ASN A 125 -10.02 -5.70 -11.41
N LYS A 126 -8.78 -5.19 -11.38
CA LYS A 126 -8.03 -4.78 -12.56
C LYS A 126 -7.80 -5.96 -13.51
N PHE A 127 -7.40 -7.11 -13.01
CA PHE A 127 -7.25 -8.31 -13.85
C PHE A 127 -8.56 -8.69 -14.54
N ARG A 128 -9.68 -8.66 -13.83
CA ARG A 128 -10.99 -9.01 -14.38
C ARG A 128 -11.43 -8.10 -15.52
N TRP A 129 -11.25 -6.79 -15.36
CA TRP A 129 -11.82 -5.81 -16.29
C TRP A 129 -10.84 -5.30 -17.34
N LEU A 130 -9.54 -5.34 -17.06
CA LEU A 130 -8.50 -4.85 -17.96
C LEU A 130 -7.74 -5.99 -18.65
N ILE A 131 -7.26 -6.98 -17.89
CA ILE A 131 -6.34 -7.99 -18.41
C ILE A 131 -7.07 -9.15 -19.10
N TYR A 132 -8.14 -9.68 -18.50
CA TYR A 132 -8.88 -10.81 -19.07
C TYR A 132 -9.43 -10.56 -20.48
N PRO A 133 -9.97 -9.37 -20.82
CA PRO A 133 -10.36 -9.06 -22.19
C PRO A 133 -9.20 -9.12 -23.19
N LEU A 134 -7.98 -8.79 -22.77
CA LEU A 134 -6.78 -8.80 -23.61
C LEU A 134 -6.25 -10.23 -23.80
N ILE A 135 -6.25 -11.04 -22.73
CA ILE A 135 -5.96 -12.48 -22.81
C ILE A 135 -6.92 -13.15 -23.81
N LYS A 136 -8.23 -12.86 -23.71
CA LYS A 136 -9.23 -13.40 -24.62
C LYS A 136 -9.02 -12.98 -26.09
N LYS A 137 -8.39 -11.83 -26.33
CA LYS A 137 -8.06 -11.33 -27.66
C LYS A 137 -6.69 -11.82 -28.16
N SER A 138 -5.99 -12.66 -27.39
CA SER A 138 -4.64 -13.12 -27.70
C SER A 138 -3.66 -11.95 -27.91
N THR A 139 -3.82 -10.87 -27.14
CA THR A 139 -2.90 -9.73 -27.15
C THR A 139 -1.47 -10.19 -26.79
N PRO A 140 -0.42 -9.67 -27.43
CA PRO A 140 0.96 -10.04 -27.13
C PRO A 140 1.30 -9.89 -25.64
N GLN A 141 2.01 -10.86 -25.08
CA GLN A 141 2.36 -10.90 -23.67
C GLN A 141 3.15 -9.66 -23.21
N GLU A 142 4.04 -9.14 -24.05
CA GLU A 142 4.80 -7.92 -23.75
C GLU A 142 3.88 -6.71 -23.53
N GLU A 143 2.80 -6.60 -24.29
CA GLU A 143 1.82 -5.53 -24.14
C GLU A 143 1.00 -5.71 -22.86
N ILE A 144 0.59 -6.94 -22.55
CA ILE A 144 -0.07 -7.27 -21.28
C ILE A 144 0.86 -6.95 -20.09
N ALA A 145 2.14 -7.31 -20.17
CA ALA A 145 3.12 -7.05 -19.12
C ALA A 145 3.33 -5.55 -18.88
N ARG A 146 3.50 -4.76 -19.96
CA ARG A 146 3.56 -3.29 -19.86
C ARG A 146 2.32 -2.71 -19.19
N LEU A 147 1.14 -3.21 -19.55
CA LEU A 147 -0.12 -2.74 -18.99
C LEU A 147 -0.27 -3.12 -17.51
N ILE A 148 0.15 -4.33 -17.10
CA ILE A 148 0.18 -4.73 -15.69
C ILE A 148 1.09 -3.79 -14.90
N SER A 149 2.27 -3.48 -15.42
CA SER A 149 3.19 -2.51 -14.81
C SER A 149 2.51 -1.15 -14.62
N SER A 150 2.02 -0.54 -15.71
CA SER A 150 1.56 0.85 -15.69
C SER A 150 0.16 1.06 -15.10
N GLU A 151 -0.75 0.08 -15.20
CA GLU A 151 -2.15 0.22 -14.80
C GLU A 151 -2.53 -0.50 -13.50
N ILE A 152 -1.63 -1.35 -12.98
CA ILE A 152 -1.84 -2.12 -11.76
C ILE A 152 -0.72 -1.85 -10.75
N ILE A 153 0.53 -2.16 -11.09
CA ILE A 153 1.64 -2.08 -10.13
C ILE A 153 1.95 -0.63 -9.77
N ASP A 154 2.20 0.23 -10.77
CA ASP A 154 2.55 1.64 -10.56
C ASP A 154 1.46 2.41 -9.80
N PRO A 155 0.15 2.28 -10.12
CA PRO A 155 -0.89 2.99 -9.39
C PRO A 155 -1.02 2.50 -7.93
N ILE A 156 -0.87 1.20 -7.67
CA ILE A 156 -0.89 0.67 -6.31
C ILE A 156 0.30 1.22 -5.52
N MET A 157 1.50 1.18 -6.09
CA MET A 157 2.70 1.69 -5.42
C MET A 157 2.60 3.20 -5.18
N LYS A 158 2.06 3.96 -6.14
CA LYS A 158 1.80 5.38 -5.96
C LYS A 158 0.87 5.65 -4.76
N ILE A 159 -0.23 4.91 -4.66
CA ILE A 159 -1.17 5.01 -3.53
C ILE A 159 -0.47 4.69 -2.20
N ILE A 160 0.38 3.65 -2.16
CA ILE A 160 1.15 3.29 -0.97
C ILE A 160 2.18 4.37 -0.62
N MET A 161 2.89 4.94 -1.60
CA MET A 161 3.84 6.01 -1.34
C MET A 161 3.18 7.30 -0.84
N GLU A 162 1.99 7.63 -1.36
CA GLU A 162 1.24 8.83 -0.98
C GLU A 162 0.54 8.69 0.39
N GLN A 163 0.08 7.48 0.74
CA GLN A 163 -0.79 7.27 1.90
C GLN A 163 -0.16 6.37 2.98
N GLY A 164 0.92 5.67 2.68
CA GLY A 164 1.63 4.73 3.54
C GLY A 164 2.87 5.33 4.21
N CYS A 165 2.81 6.59 4.64
CA CYS A 165 3.93 7.26 5.33
C CYS A 165 4.44 6.47 6.55
N ASN A 166 3.55 5.70 7.20
CA ASN A 166 3.84 4.82 8.32
C ASN A 166 3.77 3.33 7.95
N ASP A 167 4.08 2.96 6.70
CA ASP A 167 4.10 1.57 6.27
C ASP A 167 5.21 0.75 6.95
N ILE A 168 4.86 0.13 8.07
CA ILE A 168 5.75 -0.77 8.81
C ILE A 168 5.95 -2.14 8.14
N MET A 169 5.13 -2.49 7.15
CA MET A 169 5.28 -3.75 6.40
C MET A 169 6.37 -3.62 5.33
N GLY A 170 6.70 -2.38 4.96
CA GLY A 170 7.69 -2.05 3.94
C GLY A 170 7.31 -2.68 2.61
N LEU A 171 6.11 -2.38 2.11
CA LEU A 171 5.61 -2.86 0.83
C LEU A 171 6.41 -2.24 -0.31
N THR A 172 6.84 -3.08 -1.23
CA THR A 172 7.66 -2.72 -2.38
C THR A 172 7.02 -3.22 -3.67
N TYR A 173 7.53 -2.78 -4.82
CA TYR A 173 7.15 -3.31 -6.14
C TYR A 173 7.17 -4.84 -6.18
N ARG A 174 8.21 -5.44 -5.60
CA ARG A 174 8.38 -6.89 -5.45
C ARG A 174 7.21 -7.55 -4.72
N ASP A 175 6.67 -6.89 -3.69
CA ASP A 175 5.53 -7.42 -2.94
C ASP A 175 4.24 -7.35 -3.77
N ILE A 176 4.04 -6.28 -4.54
CA ILE A 176 2.86 -6.13 -5.41
C ILE A 176 2.90 -7.15 -6.55
N GLU A 177 4.06 -7.38 -7.16
CA GLU A 177 4.26 -8.47 -8.11
C GLU A 177 4.03 -9.83 -7.44
N GLY A 178 4.56 -10.03 -6.24
CA GLY A 178 4.33 -11.22 -5.43
C GLY A 178 2.85 -11.47 -5.14
N MET A 179 2.05 -10.42 -4.93
CA MET A 179 0.59 -10.53 -4.77
C MET A 179 -0.10 -11.07 -6.03
N ILE A 180 0.35 -10.68 -7.23
CA ILE A 180 -0.19 -11.20 -8.50
C ILE A 180 0.06 -12.71 -8.59
N TYR A 181 1.28 -13.17 -8.30
CA TYR A 181 1.63 -14.58 -8.34
C TYR A 181 1.01 -15.39 -7.19
N PHE A 182 0.80 -14.76 -6.03
CA PHE A 182 0.04 -15.34 -4.93
C PHE A 182 -1.41 -15.61 -5.31
N LEU A 183 -2.07 -14.64 -5.94
CA LEU A 183 -3.44 -14.77 -6.45
C LEU A 183 -3.52 -15.77 -7.60
N THR A 184 -2.51 -15.81 -8.48
CA THR A 184 -2.41 -16.82 -9.55
C THR A 184 -2.29 -18.22 -8.94
N GLY A 185 -1.37 -18.41 -7.98
CA GLY A 185 -1.16 -19.67 -7.29
C GLY A 185 -2.43 -20.23 -6.64
N ARG A 186 -3.30 -19.34 -6.12
CA ARG A 186 -4.59 -19.69 -5.49
C ARG A 186 -5.79 -19.69 -6.44
N CYS A 187 -5.56 -19.45 -7.74
CA CYS A 187 -6.58 -19.40 -8.80
C CYS A 187 -7.62 -18.27 -8.65
N HIS A 188 -7.23 -17.18 -7.99
CA HIS A 188 -7.97 -15.92 -8.06
C HIS A 188 -7.69 -15.16 -9.35
N ILE A 189 -6.51 -15.35 -9.93
CA ILE A 189 -6.10 -14.83 -11.24
C ILE A 189 -5.79 -16.00 -12.17
N LYS A 190 -6.20 -15.88 -13.44
CA LYS A 190 -5.95 -16.88 -14.48
C LYS A 190 -5.25 -16.25 -15.69
N TRP A 191 -4.27 -16.96 -16.22
CA TRP A 191 -3.56 -16.56 -17.44
C TRP A 191 -4.10 -17.23 -18.71
N LYS A 192 -5.00 -18.21 -18.52
CA LYS A 192 -5.78 -18.87 -19.55
C LYS A 192 -7.25 -18.87 -19.14
N LEU A 193 -8.13 -18.49 -20.07
CA LEU A 193 -9.57 -18.35 -19.86
C LEU A 193 -10.38 -19.41 -20.60
#